data_AF-A0A6N3GM16-F1
#
_entry.id   AF-A0A6N3GM16-F1
#
_cell.length_a   1.000
_cell.length_b   1.000
_cell.length_c   1.000
_cell.angle_alpha   90.00
_cell.angle_beta   90.00
_cell.angle_gamma   90.00
#
_symmetry.space_group_name_H-M   'P 1'
#
loop_
_entity.id
_entity.type
_entity.pdbx_description
1 polymer ?
#
loop_
_entity_poly.entity_id
_entity_poly.type
_entity_poly.pdbx_seq_one_letter_code
_entity_poly.pdbx_strand_id
1 'polypeptide(L)'
;MEQETLELLTGLAEAGDAEAMEQAADYYFYKTNKQKLSKETFDRIWSWYHTLAEQGNGHAMAVIGAMYYEGVNIKQDYTRARQWYERAAAAGDVWGINNLGYCYYYGREVDVDDQKAWNYFGRAAALGNHCGMYKIGDMYYHGRYVDQSFKKAVYWYRRAISLIDEDCPEYPNIAARIGHCALKGEGMEKDVLHALKWLQAAEYGCYQFLLRGDAFAHLSFPGVKEDLAEARALLETAIAGTRSVVQYT
;
A
#
# COMPACT_ATOMS: atom_id res chain seq x y z
N MET A 1 -14.40 -11.77 -9.06
CA MET A 1 -14.35 -12.85 -10.06
C MET A 1 -15.28 -13.95 -9.61
N GLU A 2 -16.15 -14.43 -10.49
CA GLU A 2 -17.08 -15.52 -10.18
C GLU A 2 -16.32 -16.84 -10.06
N GLN A 3 -16.84 -17.79 -9.27
CA GLN A 3 -16.15 -19.05 -8.98
C GLN A 3 -15.87 -19.85 -10.27
N GLU A 4 -16.82 -19.90 -11.19
CA GLU A 4 -16.69 -20.60 -12.48
C GLU A 4 -15.55 -20.02 -13.33
N THR A 5 -15.35 -18.69 -13.30
CA THR A 5 -14.23 -18.02 -13.99
C THR A 5 -12.89 -18.42 -13.38
N LEU A 6 -12.80 -18.50 -12.05
CA LEU A 6 -11.57 -18.89 -11.37
C LEU A 6 -11.21 -20.36 -11.64
N GLU A 7 -12.20 -21.24 -11.69
CA GLU A 7 -12.00 -22.65 -12.03
C GLU A 7 -11.48 -22.80 -13.46
N LEU A 8 -12.03 -22.05 -14.42
CA LEU A 8 -11.54 -22.03 -15.80
C LEU A 8 -10.10 -21.52 -15.89
N LEU A 9 -9.80 -20.38 -15.26
CA LEU A 9 -8.43 -19.82 -15.23
C LEU A 9 -7.46 -20.81 -14.59
N THR A 10 -7.87 -21.48 -13.52
CA THR A 10 -7.04 -22.48 -12.84
C THR A 10 -6.73 -23.66 -13.78
N GLY A 11 -7.71 -24.16 -14.54
CA GLY A 11 -7.48 -25.21 -15.52
C GLY A 11 -6.56 -24.79 -16.66
N LEU A 12 -6.69 -23.56 -17.16
CA LEU A 12 -5.79 -23.01 -18.18
C LEU A 12 -4.36 -22.82 -17.66
N ALA A 13 -4.22 -22.34 -16.42
CA ALA A 13 -2.93 -22.22 -15.74
C ALA A 13 -2.25 -23.59 -15.56
N GLU A 14 -3.01 -24.63 -15.20
CA GLU A 14 -2.51 -26.01 -15.13
C GLU A 14 -2.09 -26.56 -16.50
N ALA A 15 -2.72 -26.10 -17.58
CA ALA A 15 -2.36 -26.43 -18.95
C ALA A 15 -1.15 -25.65 -19.51
N GLY A 16 -0.59 -24.70 -18.75
CA GLY A 16 0.61 -23.95 -19.13
C GLY A 16 0.36 -22.54 -19.66
N ASP A 17 -0.89 -22.03 -19.62
CA ASP A 17 -1.18 -20.68 -20.08
C ASP A 17 -0.65 -19.63 -19.09
N ALA A 18 0.29 -18.80 -19.56
CA ALA A 18 1.00 -17.85 -18.72
C ALA A 18 0.09 -16.73 -18.17
N GLU A 19 -0.86 -16.25 -18.98
CA GLU A 19 -1.79 -15.20 -18.55
C GLU A 19 -2.75 -15.74 -17.48
N ALA A 20 -3.25 -16.95 -17.67
CA ALA A 20 -4.10 -17.62 -16.69
C ALA A 20 -3.35 -17.93 -15.40
N MET A 21 -2.07 -18.35 -15.47
CA MET A 21 -1.21 -18.51 -14.30
C MET A 21 -1.13 -17.23 -13.48
N GLU A 22 -0.84 -16.10 -14.13
CA GLU A 22 -0.72 -14.80 -13.47
C GLU A 22 -2.05 -14.40 -12.82
N GLN A 23 -3.15 -14.41 -13.57
CA GLN A 23 -4.45 -13.96 -13.07
C GLN A 23 -4.99 -14.85 -11.93
N ALA A 24 -4.85 -16.17 -12.06
CA ALA A 24 -5.25 -17.10 -11.00
C ALA A 24 -4.36 -16.92 -9.76
N ALA A 25 -3.04 -16.82 -9.94
CA ALA A 25 -2.10 -16.62 -8.85
C ALA A 25 -2.37 -15.31 -8.10
N ASP A 26 -2.57 -14.19 -8.81
CA ASP A 26 -2.89 -12.90 -8.23
C ASP A 26 -4.22 -12.93 -7.49
N TYR A 27 -5.23 -13.62 -8.03
CA TYR A 27 -6.50 -13.76 -7.35
C TYR A 27 -6.35 -14.51 -6.03
N TYR A 28 -5.74 -15.69 -6.04
CA TYR A 28 -5.54 -16.44 -4.81
C TYR A 28 -4.66 -15.68 -3.82
N PHE A 29 -3.61 -15.00 -4.28
CA PHE A 29 -2.66 -14.32 -3.41
C PHE A 29 -3.18 -12.99 -2.84
N TYR A 30 -3.91 -12.17 -3.60
CA TYR A 30 -4.32 -10.84 -3.16
C TYR A 30 -5.80 -10.72 -2.79
N LYS A 31 -6.68 -11.53 -3.36
CA LYS A 31 -8.13 -11.45 -3.10
C LYS A 31 -8.60 -12.41 -2.01
N THR A 32 -7.85 -13.47 -1.73
CA THR A 32 -8.10 -14.34 -0.57
C THR A 32 -7.20 -13.96 0.60
N ASN A 33 -7.46 -14.56 1.77
CA ASN A 33 -6.59 -14.38 2.90
C ASN A 33 -5.28 -15.16 2.70
N LYS A 34 -4.23 -14.47 2.23
CA LYS A 34 -2.92 -15.06 1.88
C LYS A 34 -2.25 -15.82 3.03
N GLN A 35 -2.56 -15.46 4.28
CA GLN A 35 -2.07 -16.15 5.48
C GLN A 35 -2.82 -17.46 5.78
N LYS A 36 -3.95 -17.71 5.12
CA LYS A 36 -4.79 -18.90 5.31
C LYS A 36 -4.83 -19.82 4.09
N LEU A 37 -3.93 -19.62 3.12
CA LEU A 37 -3.81 -20.50 1.97
C LEU A 37 -3.51 -21.93 2.44
N SER A 38 -4.16 -22.92 1.82
CA SER A 38 -3.76 -24.31 2.00
C SER A 38 -2.37 -24.51 1.43
N LYS A 39 -1.64 -25.52 1.93
CA LYS A 39 -0.30 -25.82 1.42
C LYS A 39 -0.33 -26.11 -0.09
N GLU A 40 -1.32 -26.86 -0.55
CA GLU A 40 -1.49 -27.22 -1.97
C GLU A 40 -1.73 -25.98 -2.84
N THR A 41 -2.52 -25.04 -2.34
CA THR A 41 -2.82 -23.78 -3.04
C THR A 41 -1.58 -22.91 -3.09
N PHE A 42 -0.84 -22.81 -1.98
CA PHE A 42 0.41 -22.07 -1.94
C PHE A 42 1.47 -22.66 -2.87
N ASP A 43 1.71 -23.98 -2.81
CA ASP A 43 2.70 -24.66 -3.64
C ASP A 43 2.42 -24.47 -5.15
N ARG A 44 1.14 -24.42 -5.52
CA ARG A 44 0.68 -24.12 -6.88
C ARG A 44 1.02 -22.70 -7.31
N ILE A 45 0.61 -21.70 -6.53
CA ILE A 45 0.88 -20.28 -6.78
C ILE A 45 2.39 -20.04 -6.86
N TRP A 46 3.14 -20.64 -5.93
CA TRP A 46 4.59 -20.58 -5.88
C TRP A 46 5.23 -21.10 -7.17
N SER A 47 4.78 -22.28 -7.64
CA SER A 47 5.25 -22.88 -8.89
C SER A 47 4.94 -22.00 -10.11
N TRP A 48 3.72 -21.45 -10.18
CA TRP A 48 3.31 -20.57 -11.28
C TRP A 48 4.13 -19.28 -11.34
N TYR A 49 4.33 -18.57 -10.23
CA TYR A 49 5.18 -17.39 -10.25
C TYR A 49 6.62 -17.70 -10.60
N HIS A 50 7.17 -18.83 -10.14
CA HIS A 50 8.51 -19.24 -10.54
C HIS A 50 8.61 -19.51 -12.04
N THR A 51 7.63 -20.21 -12.61
CA THR A 51 7.53 -20.47 -14.05
C THR A 51 7.48 -19.15 -14.84
N LEU A 52 6.62 -18.21 -14.43
CA LEU A 52 6.51 -16.88 -15.06
C LEU A 52 7.81 -16.07 -14.93
N ALA A 53 8.46 -16.12 -13.76
CA ALA A 53 9.72 -15.43 -13.54
C ALA A 53 10.87 -16.01 -14.40
N GLU A 54 10.89 -17.32 -14.64
CA GLU A 54 11.83 -17.95 -15.58
C GLU A 54 11.59 -17.50 -17.03
N GLN A 55 10.34 -17.18 -17.37
CA GLN A 55 9.95 -16.59 -18.66
C GLN A 55 10.21 -15.07 -18.74
N GLY A 56 10.80 -14.47 -17.70
CA GLY A 56 11.15 -13.05 -17.67
C GLY A 56 10.02 -12.13 -17.20
N ASN A 57 8.93 -12.66 -16.65
CA ASN A 57 7.85 -11.85 -16.09
C ASN A 57 8.32 -11.10 -14.83
N GLY A 58 8.41 -9.77 -14.94
CA GLY A 58 8.89 -8.91 -13.85
C GLY A 58 7.90 -8.79 -12.68
N HIS A 59 6.59 -8.84 -12.94
CA HIS A 59 5.56 -8.83 -11.90
C HIS A 59 5.68 -10.07 -11.01
N ALA A 60 5.78 -11.26 -11.61
CA ALA A 60 6.02 -12.51 -10.89
C ALA A 60 7.29 -12.45 -10.01
N MET A 61 8.38 -11.88 -10.53
CA MET A 61 9.59 -11.64 -9.74
C MET A 61 9.32 -10.72 -8.54
N ALA A 62 8.56 -9.65 -8.72
CA ALA A 62 8.19 -8.75 -7.63
C ALA A 62 7.31 -9.46 -6.59
N VAL A 63 6.36 -10.29 -7.00
CA VAL A 63 5.50 -11.04 -6.08
C VAL A 63 6.30 -12.07 -5.27
N ILE A 64 7.22 -12.81 -5.89
CA ILE A 64 8.12 -13.73 -5.16
C ILE A 64 8.95 -12.94 -4.13
N GLY A 65 9.45 -11.77 -4.52
CA GLY A 65 10.13 -10.86 -3.59
C GLY A 65 9.26 -10.47 -2.40
N ALA A 66 7.98 -10.15 -2.64
CA ALA A 66 7.01 -9.82 -1.59
C ALA A 66 6.72 -11.01 -0.66
N MET A 67 6.60 -12.23 -1.19
CA MET A 67 6.44 -13.44 -0.38
C MET A 67 7.61 -13.64 0.59
N TYR A 68 8.85 -13.43 0.14
CA TYR A 68 10.03 -13.45 1.02
C TYR A 68 10.08 -12.28 2.00
N TYR A 69 9.69 -11.08 1.56
CA TYR A 69 9.68 -9.89 2.41
C TYR A 69 8.70 -10.03 3.57
N GLU A 70 7.53 -10.61 3.32
CA GLU A 70 6.47 -10.78 4.31
C GLU A 70 6.57 -12.09 5.10
N GLY A 71 7.21 -13.12 4.54
CA GLY A 71 7.22 -14.47 5.10
C GLY A 71 5.86 -15.18 4.99
N VAL A 72 5.14 -14.97 3.88
CA VAL A 72 3.84 -15.60 3.63
C VAL A 72 4.04 -17.07 3.27
N ASN A 73 3.70 -17.99 4.19
CA ASN A 73 3.87 -19.45 4.05
C ASN A 73 5.31 -19.95 3.80
N ILE A 74 6.29 -19.06 3.77
CA ILE A 74 7.72 -19.33 3.70
C ILE A 74 8.44 -18.51 4.76
N LYS A 75 9.68 -18.91 5.10
CA LYS A 75 10.50 -18.13 6.04
C LYS A 75 10.80 -16.75 5.45
N GLN A 76 10.54 -15.69 6.22
CA GLN A 76 10.92 -14.33 5.86
C GLN A 76 12.43 -14.23 5.61
N ASP A 77 12.79 -13.60 4.49
CA ASP A 77 14.18 -13.41 4.05
C ASP A 77 14.29 -12.14 3.21
N TYR A 78 14.65 -11.03 3.83
CA TYR A 78 14.77 -9.74 3.15
C TYR A 78 15.91 -9.71 2.12
N THR A 79 16.95 -10.54 2.29
CA THR A 79 18.04 -10.63 1.32
C THR A 79 17.53 -11.25 0.02
N ARG A 80 16.79 -12.35 0.10
CA ARG A 80 16.13 -12.95 -1.08
C ARG A 80 15.09 -12.02 -1.66
N ALA A 81 14.29 -11.36 -0.83
CA ALA A 81 13.31 -10.38 -1.29
C ALA A 81 13.97 -9.30 -2.17
N ARG A 82 15.06 -8.69 -1.68
CA ARG A 82 15.82 -7.68 -2.42
C ARG A 82 16.35 -8.23 -3.75
N GLN A 83 16.94 -9.42 -3.77
CA GLN A 83 17.45 -10.03 -5.01
C GLN A 83 16.35 -10.21 -6.05
N TRP A 84 15.15 -10.62 -5.63
CA TRP A 84 14.00 -10.74 -6.53
C TRP A 84 13.51 -9.37 -7.01
N TYR A 85 13.46 -8.37 -6.15
CA TYR A 85 13.11 -7.00 -6.54
C TYR A 85 14.15 -6.38 -7.50
N GLU A 86 15.44 -6.68 -7.33
CA GLU A 86 16.50 -6.26 -8.26
C GLU A 86 16.28 -6.85 -9.66
N ARG A 87 15.91 -8.14 -9.73
CA ARG A 87 15.55 -8.80 -10.99
C ARG A 87 14.29 -8.21 -11.62
N ALA A 88 13.25 -7.99 -10.83
CA ALA A 88 12.00 -7.36 -11.27
C ALA A 88 12.26 -5.95 -11.83
N ALA A 89 13.02 -5.13 -11.11
CA ALA A 89 13.39 -3.79 -11.53
C ALA A 89 14.24 -3.78 -12.80
N ALA A 90 15.13 -4.77 -12.97
CA ALA A 90 15.91 -4.94 -14.20
C ALA A 90 15.02 -5.35 -15.39
N ALA A 91 13.93 -6.08 -15.15
CA ALA A 91 12.89 -6.38 -16.12
C ALA A 91 11.92 -5.21 -16.38
N GLY A 92 12.12 -4.06 -15.72
CA GLY A 92 11.29 -2.87 -15.87
C GLY A 92 10.00 -2.88 -15.05
N ASP A 93 9.83 -3.87 -14.15
CA ASP A 93 8.64 -3.95 -13.32
C ASP A 93 8.60 -2.82 -12.27
N VAL A 94 7.48 -2.11 -12.24
CA VAL A 94 7.32 -0.91 -11.42
C VAL A 94 7.18 -1.25 -9.93
N TRP A 95 6.61 -2.40 -9.60
CA TRP A 95 6.46 -2.87 -8.23
C TRP A 95 7.80 -3.28 -7.63
N GLY A 96 8.64 -3.97 -8.40
CA GLY A 96 10.03 -4.27 -8.08
C GLY A 96 10.84 -2.99 -7.82
N ILE A 97 10.73 -1.99 -8.69
CA ILE A 97 11.39 -0.69 -8.50
C ILE A 97 10.94 -0.03 -7.19
N ASN A 98 9.63 0.00 -6.91
CA ASN A 98 9.09 0.57 -5.68
C ASN A 98 9.58 -0.20 -4.43
N ASN A 99 9.57 -1.54 -4.48
CA ASN A 99 9.95 -2.38 -3.35
C ASN A 99 11.45 -2.32 -3.02
N LEU A 100 12.31 -2.04 -4.00
CA LEU A 100 13.70 -1.66 -3.72
C LEU A 100 13.79 -0.35 -2.93
N GLY A 101 12.94 0.62 -3.25
CA GLY A 101 12.84 1.85 -2.45
C GLY A 101 12.55 1.53 -0.99
N TYR A 102 11.62 0.60 -0.73
CA TYR A 102 11.30 0.15 0.63
C TYR A 102 12.47 -0.54 1.35
N CYS A 103 13.26 -1.36 0.65
CA CYS A 103 14.45 -1.99 1.24
C CYS A 103 15.43 -0.94 1.81
N TYR A 104 15.72 0.12 1.05
CA TYR A 104 16.61 1.20 1.48
C TYR A 104 15.96 2.16 2.48
N TYR A 105 14.64 2.38 2.39
CA TYR A 105 13.93 3.28 3.30
C TYR A 105 13.85 2.74 4.74
N TYR A 106 13.66 1.42 4.88
CA TYR A 106 13.54 0.75 6.18
C TYR A 106 14.81 0.01 6.62
N GLY A 107 15.84 -0.04 5.79
CA GLY A 107 17.10 -0.72 6.11
C GLY A 107 16.95 -2.23 6.30
N ARG A 108 16.17 -2.90 5.43
CA ARG A 108 15.91 -4.35 5.54
C ARG A 108 17.05 -5.14 4.89
N GLU A 109 18.02 -5.57 5.71
CA GLU A 109 19.28 -6.26 5.30
C GLU A 109 20.23 -5.41 4.43
N VAL A 110 19.98 -4.10 4.40
CA VAL A 110 20.87 -3.05 3.87
C VAL A 110 20.82 -1.88 4.84
N ASP A 111 21.85 -1.04 4.83
CA ASP A 111 21.78 0.20 5.60
C ASP A 111 20.67 1.11 5.06
N VAL A 112 20.06 1.88 5.96
CA VAL A 112 19.11 2.92 5.58
C VAL A 112 19.82 3.92 4.67
N ASP A 113 19.24 4.16 3.50
CA ASP A 113 19.77 5.07 2.49
C ASP A 113 18.60 5.85 1.88
N ASP A 114 18.26 6.98 2.52
CA ASP A 114 17.13 7.81 2.11
C ASP A 114 17.33 8.40 0.70
N GLN A 115 18.56 8.61 0.25
CA GLN A 115 18.84 9.07 -1.12
C GLN A 115 18.50 7.98 -2.15
N LYS A 116 18.91 6.73 -1.93
CA LYS A 116 18.52 5.63 -2.80
C LYS A 116 17.03 5.39 -2.77
N ALA A 117 16.42 5.40 -1.58
CA ALA A 117 14.97 5.27 -1.45
C ALA A 117 14.24 6.33 -2.26
N TRP A 118 14.64 7.60 -2.13
CA TRP A 118 14.12 8.71 -2.92
C TRP A 118 14.21 8.45 -4.43
N ASN A 119 15.36 8.00 -4.91
CA ASN A 119 15.58 7.72 -6.33
C ASN A 119 14.69 6.58 -6.84
N TYR A 120 14.54 5.49 -6.08
CA TYR A 120 13.68 4.37 -6.45
C TYR A 120 12.20 4.76 -6.43
N PHE A 121 11.72 5.41 -5.37
CA PHE A 121 10.33 5.87 -5.30
C PHE A 121 10.02 6.91 -6.38
N GLY A 122 10.95 7.82 -6.68
CA GLY A 122 10.80 8.81 -7.74
C GLY A 122 10.70 8.16 -9.12
N ARG A 123 11.51 7.13 -9.39
CA ARG A 123 11.39 6.33 -10.62
C ARG A 123 10.05 5.59 -10.71
N ALA A 124 9.61 4.94 -9.63
CA ALA A 124 8.32 4.27 -9.59
C ALA A 124 7.16 5.25 -9.81
N ALA A 125 7.20 6.42 -9.16
CA ALA A 125 6.21 7.48 -9.33
C ALA A 125 6.17 8.02 -10.77
N ALA A 126 7.33 8.19 -11.42
CA ALA A 126 7.41 8.61 -12.83
C ALA A 126 6.78 7.58 -13.78
N LEU A 127 6.80 6.30 -13.41
CA LEU A 127 6.15 5.19 -14.12
C LEU A 127 4.67 4.99 -13.72
N GLY A 128 4.10 5.90 -12.92
CA GLY A 128 2.68 5.87 -12.55
C GLY A 128 2.34 5.03 -11.32
N ASN A 129 3.33 4.51 -10.58
CA ASN A 129 3.05 3.72 -9.37
C ASN A 129 2.64 4.61 -8.19
N HIS A 130 1.43 4.38 -7.69
CA HIS A 130 0.83 5.16 -6.59
C HIS A 130 1.54 4.96 -5.25
N CYS A 131 2.09 3.76 -4.95
CA CYS A 131 2.89 3.54 -3.75
C CYS A 131 4.16 4.38 -3.76
N GLY A 132 4.85 4.47 -4.91
CA GLY A 132 6.00 5.36 -5.09
C GLY A 132 5.63 6.83 -4.88
N MET A 133 4.51 7.28 -5.45
CA MET A 133 3.99 8.65 -5.24
C MET A 133 3.68 8.91 -3.76
N TYR A 134 3.00 7.98 -3.09
CA TYR A 134 2.72 8.05 -1.66
C TYR A 134 4.01 8.18 -0.84
N LYS A 135 5.02 7.37 -1.13
CA LYS A 135 6.31 7.41 -0.41
C LYS A 135 7.09 8.69 -0.67
N ILE A 136 7.05 9.24 -1.89
CA ILE A 136 7.59 10.59 -2.15
C ILE A 136 6.85 11.64 -1.30
N GLY A 137 5.52 11.52 -1.16
CA GLY A 137 4.73 12.35 -0.26
C GLY A 137 5.20 12.26 1.19
N ASP A 138 5.39 11.04 1.71
CA ASP A 138 5.92 10.79 3.05
C ASP A 138 7.32 11.39 3.25
N MET A 139 8.21 11.29 2.26
CA MET A 139 9.56 11.86 2.37
C MET A 139 9.53 13.39 2.45
N TYR A 140 8.66 14.06 1.69
CA TYR A 140 8.41 15.49 1.86
C TYR A 140 7.75 15.83 3.20
N TYR A 141 6.83 15.01 3.68
CA TYR A 141 6.14 15.25 4.94
C TYR A 141 7.10 15.24 6.12
N HIS A 142 8.05 14.30 6.14
CA HIS A 142 9.00 14.15 7.25
C HIS A 142 10.34 14.87 7.00
N GLY A 143 10.55 15.47 5.84
CA GLY A 143 11.84 16.06 5.47
C GLY A 143 12.98 15.03 5.36
N ARG A 144 12.67 13.82 4.88
CA ARG A 144 13.69 12.75 4.72
C ARG A 144 14.36 12.89 3.36
N TYR A 145 15.68 13.10 3.35
CA TYR A 145 16.53 13.42 2.19
C TYR A 145 16.21 14.74 1.47
N VAL A 146 14.95 15.17 1.44
CA VAL A 146 14.49 16.46 0.89
C VAL A 146 13.99 17.38 2.00
N ASP A 147 14.01 18.69 1.76
CA ASP A 147 13.43 19.66 2.69
C ASP A 147 11.95 19.38 2.95
N GLN A 148 11.54 19.50 4.22
CA GLN A 148 10.16 19.28 4.61
C GLN A 148 9.22 20.24 3.86
N SER A 149 8.15 19.69 3.30
CA SER A 149 7.14 20.47 2.60
C SER A 149 5.78 19.76 2.61
N PHE A 150 4.92 20.15 3.54
CA PHE A 150 3.55 19.62 3.60
C PHE A 150 2.75 19.89 2.32
N LYS A 151 2.96 21.05 1.68
CA LYS A 151 2.29 21.36 0.39
C LYS A 151 2.67 20.35 -0.70
N LYS A 152 3.95 19.98 -0.80
CA LYS A 152 4.41 18.96 -1.75
C LYS A 152 3.93 17.57 -1.34
N ALA A 153 3.92 17.26 -0.04
CA ALA A 153 3.40 16.00 0.47
C ALA A 153 1.93 15.80 0.05
N VAL A 154 1.06 16.77 0.35
CA VAL A 154 -0.37 16.74 -0.04
C VAL A 154 -0.55 16.67 -1.55
N TYR A 155 0.29 17.36 -2.33
CA TYR A 155 0.27 17.23 -3.80
C TYR A 155 0.48 15.78 -4.24
N TRP A 156 1.49 15.10 -3.70
CA TRP A 156 1.80 13.71 -4.05
C TRP A 156 0.76 12.73 -3.54
N TYR A 157 0.23 12.92 -2.32
CA TYR A 157 -0.87 12.11 -1.79
C TYR A 157 -2.12 12.20 -2.67
N ARG A 158 -2.50 13.41 -3.10
CA ARG A 158 -3.65 13.61 -4.00
C ARG A 158 -3.44 12.94 -5.36
N ARG A 159 -2.22 12.98 -5.88
CA ARG A 159 -1.89 12.30 -7.14
C ARG A 159 -1.97 10.79 -6.97
N ALA A 160 -1.40 10.24 -5.89
CA ALA A 160 -1.43 8.81 -5.60
C ALA A 160 -2.87 8.30 -5.47
N ILE A 161 -3.71 8.98 -4.67
CA ILE A 161 -5.09 8.52 -4.42
C ILE A 161 -5.99 8.64 -5.65
N SER A 162 -5.71 9.55 -6.57
CA SER A 162 -6.48 9.68 -7.83
C SER A 162 -6.30 8.51 -8.80
N LEU A 163 -5.32 7.63 -8.56
CA LEU A 163 -4.99 6.49 -9.41
C LEU A 163 -5.50 5.15 -8.85
N ILE A 164 -6.18 5.17 -7.70
CA ILE A 164 -6.62 3.97 -7.00
C ILE A 164 -8.06 4.11 -6.50
N ASP A 165 -8.66 2.96 -6.21
CA ASP A 165 -9.95 2.85 -5.54
C ASP A 165 -9.78 2.30 -4.12
N GLU A 166 -10.91 2.10 -3.44
CA GLU A 166 -10.97 1.60 -2.06
C GLU A 166 -10.50 0.14 -1.91
N ASP A 167 -10.38 -0.61 -3.02
CA ASP A 167 -9.90 -2.00 -3.03
C ASP A 167 -8.37 -2.09 -3.03
N CYS A 168 -7.66 -0.99 -3.29
CA CYS A 168 -6.21 -0.92 -3.27
C CYS A 168 -5.65 -1.02 -1.84
N PRO A 169 -4.65 -1.89 -1.57
CA PRO A 169 -4.02 -2.02 -0.23
C PRO A 169 -3.44 -0.74 0.35
N GLU A 170 -3.01 0.20 -0.50
CA GLU A 170 -2.41 1.47 -0.08
C GLU A 170 -3.46 2.57 0.17
N TYR A 171 -4.71 2.38 -0.27
CA TYR A 171 -5.78 3.37 -0.12
C TYR A 171 -5.94 3.86 1.34
N PRO A 172 -5.98 2.99 2.37
CA PRO A 172 -6.16 3.44 3.75
C PRO A 172 -5.02 4.34 4.22
N ASN A 173 -3.79 4.06 3.80
CA ASN A 173 -2.61 4.80 4.22
C ASN A 173 -2.61 6.21 3.61
N ILE A 174 -2.94 6.32 2.32
CA ILE A 174 -3.00 7.61 1.64
C ILE A 174 -4.19 8.44 2.17
N ALA A 175 -5.35 7.79 2.36
CA ALA A 175 -6.52 8.43 2.97
C ALA A 175 -6.21 8.94 4.38
N ALA A 176 -5.51 8.16 5.21
CA ALA A 176 -5.09 8.57 6.54
C ALA A 176 -4.20 9.81 6.50
N ARG A 177 -3.20 9.86 5.61
CA ARG A 177 -2.32 11.04 5.46
C ARG A 177 -3.08 12.29 5.03
N ILE A 178 -3.99 12.17 4.07
CA ILE A 178 -4.81 13.30 3.62
C ILE A 178 -5.72 13.79 4.75
N GLY A 179 -6.35 12.86 5.47
CA GLY A 179 -7.17 13.16 6.64
C GLY A 179 -6.39 13.89 7.74
N HIS A 180 -5.19 13.40 8.06
CA HIS A 180 -4.28 14.02 9.01
C HIS A 180 -3.89 15.45 8.59
N CYS A 181 -3.47 15.63 7.33
CA CYS A 181 -3.09 16.95 6.81
C CYS A 181 -4.27 17.94 6.90
N ALA A 182 -5.49 17.50 6.58
CA ALA A 182 -6.70 18.32 6.70
C ALA A 182 -7.04 18.65 8.16
N LEU A 183 -6.83 17.71 9.08
CA LEU A 183 -7.06 17.90 10.52
C LEU A 183 -6.12 18.96 11.11
N LYS A 184 -4.84 18.91 10.71
CA LYS A 184 -3.80 19.81 11.21
C LYS A 184 -3.69 21.12 10.42
N GLY A 185 -4.21 21.18 9.20
CA GLY A 185 -3.98 22.31 8.28
C GLY A 185 -2.56 22.30 7.69
N GLU A 186 -1.97 21.13 7.53
CA GLU A 186 -0.60 20.96 7.05
C GLU A 186 -0.60 20.82 5.53
N GLY A 187 -0.09 21.83 4.83
CA GLY A 187 -0.01 21.82 3.37
C GLY A 187 -1.34 22.04 2.66
N MET A 188 -2.43 22.21 3.41
CA MET A 188 -3.76 22.56 2.95
C MET A 188 -4.52 23.32 4.05
N GLU A 189 -5.66 23.92 3.70
CA GLU A 189 -6.53 24.56 4.70
C GLU A 189 -7.04 23.54 5.71
N LYS A 190 -7.12 23.95 6.98
CA LYS A 190 -7.65 23.12 8.05
C LYS A 190 -9.16 22.93 7.85
N ASP A 191 -9.59 21.68 7.71
CA ASP A 191 -10.99 21.31 7.54
C ASP A 191 -11.28 20.00 8.29
N VAL A 192 -11.95 20.12 9.43
CA VAL A 192 -12.24 18.99 10.33
C VAL A 192 -13.26 18.03 9.70
N LEU A 193 -14.23 18.53 8.93
CA LEU A 193 -15.23 17.67 8.29
C LEU A 193 -14.60 16.87 7.15
N HIS A 194 -13.75 17.52 6.35
CA HIS A 194 -12.96 16.84 5.32
C HIS A 194 -12.01 15.80 5.92
N ALA A 195 -11.34 16.14 7.03
CA ALA A 195 -10.50 15.21 7.76
C ALA A 195 -11.27 13.96 8.19
N LEU A 196 -12.43 14.13 8.83
CA LEU A 196 -13.27 13.01 9.27
C LEU A 196 -13.67 12.09 8.13
N LYS A 197 -14.05 12.63 6.98
CA LYS A 197 -14.42 11.82 5.81
C LYS A 197 -13.27 10.89 5.40
N TRP A 198 -12.06 11.44 5.26
CA TRP A 198 -10.89 10.67 4.85
C TRP A 198 -10.43 9.67 5.91
N LEU A 199 -10.43 10.07 7.18
CA LEU A 199 -10.03 9.21 8.28
C LEU A 199 -11.02 8.04 8.48
N GLN A 200 -12.32 8.25 8.26
CA GLN A 200 -13.31 7.16 8.28
C GLN A 200 -13.11 6.19 7.11
N ALA A 201 -12.81 6.70 5.91
CA ALA A 201 -12.48 5.88 4.76
C ALA A 201 -11.21 5.05 5.02
N ALA A 202 -10.20 5.66 5.65
CA ALA A 202 -8.98 4.96 6.07
C ALA A 202 -9.28 3.86 7.10
N GLU A 203 -10.07 4.15 8.13
CA GLU A 203 -10.43 3.17 9.16
C GLU A 203 -11.18 1.98 8.55
N TYR A 204 -12.17 2.24 7.70
CA TYR A 204 -12.93 1.20 7.01
C TYR A 204 -12.03 0.30 6.16
N GLY A 205 -11.16 0.90 5.35
CA GLY A 205 -10.22 0.15 4.52
C GLY A 205 -9.27 -0.71 5.36
N CYS A 206 -8.73 -0.18 6.46
CA CYS A 206 -7.89 -0.96 7.36
C CYS A 206 -8.62 -2.19 7.93
N TYR A 207 -9.91 -2.08 8.28
CA TYR A 207 -10.70 -3.25 8.72
C TYR A 207 -10.88 -4.29 7.60
N GLN A 208 -11.13 -3.85 6.37
CA GLN A 208 -11.26 -4.77 5.21
C GLN A 208 -9.96 -5.55 4.97
N PHE A 209 -8.80 -4.90 5.03
CA PHE A 209 -7.51 -5.58 4.83
C PHE A 209 -7.15 -6.51 5.99
N LEU A 210 -7.52 -6.17 7.23
CA LEU A 210 -7.38 -7.09 8.36
C LEU A 210 -8.17 -8.38 8.14
N LEU A 211 -9.40 -8.30 7.62
CA LEU A 211 -10.21 -9.48 7.29
C LEU A 211 -9.57 -10.31 6.15
N ARG A 212 -8.97 -9.64 5.17
CA ARG A 212 -8.20 -10.26 4.08
C ARG A 212 -6.80 -10.74 4.53
N GLY A 213 -6.44 -10.62 5.80
CA GLY A 213 -5.17 -11.14 6.34
C GLY A 213 -3.94 -10.39 5.89
N ASP A 214 -4.07 -9.11 5.57
CA ASP A 214 -2.92 -8.24 5.34
C ASP A 214 -2.13 -8.08 6.65
N ALA A 215 -0.87 -8.49 6.62
CA ALA A 215 -0.01 -8.47 7.80
C ALA A 215 0.29 -7.06 8.30
N PHE A 216 0.14 -6.02 7.48
CA PHE A 216 0.49 -4.64 7.81
C PHE A 216 -0.71 -3.73 8.08
N ALA A 217 -1.94 -4.20 7.85
CA ALA A 217 -3.16 -3.41 8.10
C ALA A 217 -3.26 -2.84 9.52
N HIS A 218 -2.67 -3.52 10.50
CA HIS A 218 -2.67 -3.08 11.91
C HIS A 218 -1.72 -1.91 12.19
N LEU A 219 -0.70 -1.66 11.35
CA LEU A 219 0.28 -0.60 11.57
C LEU A 219 -0.32 0.79 11.32
N SER A 220 -1.31 0.87 10.45
CA SER A 220 -2.00 2.12 10.10
C SER A 220 -3.15 2.45 11.06
N PHE A 221 -3.61 1.45 11.81
CA PHE A 221 -4.79 1.55 12.69
C PHE A 221 -4.66 2.57 13.83
N PRO A 222 -3.54 2.62 14.59
CA PRO A 222 -3.45 3.49 15.76
C PRO A 222 -3.54 4.97 15.39
N GLY A 223 -2.77 5.41 14.38
CA GLY A 223 -2.76 6.81 13.95
C GLY A 223 -4.12 7.28 13.43
N VAL A 224 -4.83 6.42 12.67
CA VAL A 224 -6.18 6.74 12.19
C VAL A 224 -7.16 6.90 13.36
N LYS A 225 -7.09 6.03 14.38
CA LYS A 225 -7.96 6.13 15.56
C LYS A 225 -7.72 7.39 16.37
N GLU A 226 -6.46 7.75 16.57
CA GLU A 226 -6.06 8.96 17.30
C GLU A 226 -6.59 10.22 16.59
N ASP A 227 -6.34 10.33 15.29
CA ASP A 227 -6.83 11.45 14.49
C ASP A 227 -8.37 11.50 14.43
N LEU A 228 -9.06 10.35 14.35
CA LEU A 228 -10.52 10.29 14.41
C LEU A 228 -11.07 10.78 15.74
N ALA A 229 -10.45 10.38 16.86
CA ALA A 229 -10.86 10.82 18.18
C ALA A 229 -10.70 12.34 18.33
N GLU A 230 -9.56 12.89 17.88
CA GLU A 230 -9.32 14.33 17.88
C GLU A 230 -10.33 15.06 17.00
N ALA A 231 -10.56 14.60 15.78
CA ALA A 231 -11.49 15.25 14.85
C ALA A 231 -12.93 15.25 15.37
N ARG A 232 -13.38 14.16 16.02
CA ARG A 232 -14.69 14.09 16.69
C ARG A 232 -14.79 15.09 17.85
N ALA A 233 -13.78 15.14 18.72
CA ALA A 233 -13.76 16.07 19.85
C ALA A 233 -13.81 17.54 19.40
N LEU A 234 -13.09 17.88 18.32
CA LEU A 234 -13.13 19.23 17.73
C LEU A 234 -14.53 19.60 17.20
N LEU A 235 -15.22 18.67 16.51
CA LEU A 235 -16.59 18.93 16.05
C LEU A 235 -17.57 19.08 17.20
N GLU A 236 -17.49 18.23 18.23
CA GLU A 236 -18.37 18.31 19.40
C GLU A 236 -18.23 19.67 20.10
N THR A 237 -16.99 20.15 20.26
CA THR A 237 -16.70 21.47 20.83
C THR A 237 -17.30 22.59 19.98
N ALA A 238 -17.16 22.53 18.65
CA ALA A 238 -17.73 23.53 17.74
C ALA A 238 -19.27 23.57 17.81
N ILE A 239 -19.92 22.40 17.87
CA ILE A 239 -21.39 22.30 17.99
C ILE A 239 -21.85 22.86 19.33
N ALA A 240 -21.17 22.52 20.43
CA ALA A 240 -21.51 23.01 21.77
C ALA A 240 -21.38 24.54 21.86
N GLY A 241 -20.30 25.11 21.30
CA GLY A 241 -20.10 26.56 21.23
C GLY A 241 -21.15 27.28 20.37
N THR A 242 -21.65 26.64 19.32
CA THR A 242 -22.72 27.20 18.49
C THR A 242 -24.06 27.23 19.24
N ARG A 243 -24.36 26.18 20.02
CA ARG A 243 -25.59 26.08 20.81
C ARG A 243 -25.64 27.08 21.97
N SER A 244 -24.51 27.37 22.61
CA SER A 244 -24.48 28.38 23.66
C SER A 244 -24.74 29.78 23.12
N VAL A 245 -24.19 30.15 21.96
CA VAL A 245 -24.41 31.48 21.34
C VAL A 245 -25.88 31.72 20.98
N VAL A 246 -26.59 30.70 20.48
CA VAL A 246 -28.02 30.82 20.09
C VAL A 246 -28.96 30.95 21.32
N GLN A 247 -28.53 30.55 22.52
CA GLN A 247 -29.33 30.71 23.74
C GLN A 247 -29.21 32.10 24.38
N TYR A 248 -28.28 32.95 23.92
CA TYR A 248 -28.05 34.30 24.44
C TYR A 248 -28.39 35.42 23.44
N THR A 249 -29.05 35.10 22.33
CA THR A 249 -29.59 36.05 21.33
C THR A 249 -31.10 35.99 21.31
#